data_AF-U1NKP2-F1
#
_entry.id   AF-U1NKP2-F1
#
_cell.length_a   1.000
_cell.length_b   1.000
_cell.length_c   1.000
_cell.angle_alpha   90.00
_cell.angle_beta   90.00
_cell.angle_gamma   90.00
#
_symmetry.space_group_name_H-M   'P 1'
#
loop_
_entity.id
_entity.type
_entity.pdbx_description
1 polymer ?
#
loop_
_entity_poly.entity_id
_entity_poly.type
_entity_poly.pdbx_seq_one_letter_code
_entity_poly.pdbx_strand_id
1 'polypeptide(L)'
;NEAKPQVYKDRGYEINASNLCTEIALPATPDESFVCCLSSMNALHYDEWKDTDAVETLTRFLDAVMEEFIQEAKGTQFMERPVRFAKRHRAIGIGVLGWHSYLQSEMIPFDSMEAMEKNEKIFSTIKERSYEESRRLADEFGEPEVLEGYGRRNTTTMSVAPTKSSSVILGQVSPSIEPLKSNYFVRDGAKLKSTQKNRFLEAILKQRRKDEREVWDSIAQKDGSVQHLDCLTDEEKDVFKTFAEIPQMAIINQAAQRQKHIDQAQSLNISIDPSEVSVKDINQLYIEAWKKGVKSLYYQNSVNAAQKFSRDILECRACES
;
A
#
# COMPACT_ATOMS: atom_id res chain seq x y z
N ASN A 1 18.19 6.16 -2.16
CA ASN A 1 19.02 7.20 -1.51
C ASN A 1 18.64 8.64 -1.89
N GLU A 2 18.32 8.95 -3.15
CA GLU A 2 18.00 10.34 -3.59
C GLU A 2 16.81 10.98 -2.85
N ALA A 3 15.75 10.22 -2.62
CA ALA A 3 14.51 10.67 -1.96
C ALA A 3 14.40 10.25 -0.48
N LYS A 4 15.53 10.09 0.22
CA LYS A 4 15.54 9.85 1.67
C LYS A 4 15.27 11.15 2.44
N PRO A 5 14.80 11.08 3.72
CA PRO A 5 14.66 12.25 4.58
C PRO A 5 15.90 13.16 4.57
N GLN A 6 15.69 14.47 4.63
CA GLN A 6 16.78 15.46 4.56
C GLN A 6 17.85 15.24 5.64
N VAL A 7 17.44 14.91 6.86
CA VAL A 7 18.34 14.56 7.97
C VAL A 7 19.32 13.42 7.63
N TYR A 8 18.89 12.43 6.84
CA TYR A 8 19.78 11.35 6.40
C TYR A 8 20.72 11.77 5.28
N LYS A 9 20.39 12.80 4.51
CA LYS A 9 21.31 13.42 3.55
C LYS A 9 22.38 14.20 4.30
N ASP A 10 21.95 15.09 5.18
CA ASP A 10 22.83 16.02 5.90
C ASP A 10 23.80 15.30 6.83
N ARG A 11 23.35 14.22 7.50
CA ARG A 11 24.19 13.40 8.39
C ARG A 11 24.89 12.23 7.70
N GLY A 12 24.82 12.13 6.38
CA GLY A 12 25.56 11.10 5.63
C GLY A 12 25.09 9.66 5.82
N TYR A 13 23.83 9.45 6.24
CA TYR A 13 23.27 8.09 6.43
C TYR A 13 22.89 7.44 5.11
N GLU A 14 23.54 6.34 4.76
CA GLU A 14 23.21 5.57 3.55
C GLU A 14 22.18 4.46 3.82
N ILE A 15 21.20 4.34 2.93
CA ILE A 15 20.22 3.24 2.93
C ILE A 15 20.74 2.18 1.96
N ASN A 16 21.31 1.12 2.52
CA ASN A 16 21.97 0.05 1.75
C ASN A 16 20.99 -1.02 1.27
N ALA A 17 19.91 -1.24 2.02
CA ALA A 17 18.91 -2.28 1.74
C ALA A 17 17.56 -1.87 2.32
N SER A 18 16.52 -2.58 1.87
CA SER A 18 15.19 -2.55 2.49
C SER A 18 15.01 -3.69 3.50
N ASN A 19 13.81 -3.86 4.04
CA ASN A 19 13.42 -5.01 4.85
C ASN A 19 12.88 -6.16 3.99
N LEU A 20 12.38 -7.21 4.66
CA LEU A 20 11.77 -8.40 4.06
C LEU A 20 10.66 -8.08 3.05
N CYS A 21 9.85 -7.06 3.32
CA CYS A 21 8.67 -6.73 2.52
C CYS A 21 8.90 -5.54 1.56
N THR A 22 10.13 -5.01 1.48
CA THR A 22 10.57 -3.95 0.55
C THR A 22 10.01 -2.54 0.78
N GLU A 23 9.28 -2.28 1.86
CA GLU A 23 8.67 -0.97 2.18
C GLU A 23 9.51 -0.09 3.10
N ILE A 24 10.48 -0.66 3.82
CA ILE A 24 11.31 0.10 4.77
C ILE A 24 12.54 0.64 4.06
N ALA A 25 12.84 1.92 4.26
CA ALA A 25 14.01 2.57 3.67
C ALA A 25 14.77 3.35 4.76
N LEU A 26 15.44 2.59 5.63
CA LEU A 26 16.15 3.10 6.80
C LEU A 26 17.64 2.72 6.73
N PRO A 27 18.53 3.57 7.25
CA PRO A 27 19.96 3.26 7.26
C PRO A 27 20.27 2.15 8.27
N ALA A 28 21.26 1.32 7.94
CA ALA A 28 21.86 0.36 8.85
C ALA A 28 23.38 0.51 8.80
N THR A 29 24.01 0.50 9.97
CA THR A 29 25.46 0.64 10.15
C THR A 29 25.98 -0.53 10.99
N PRO A 30 27.30 -0.74 11.12
CA PRO A 30 27.85 -1.74 12.05
C PRO A 30 27.34 -1.58 13.48
N ASP A 31 26.96 -0.36 13.86
CA ASP A 31 26.51 0.02 15.19
C ASP A 31 24.99 0.10 15.36
N GLU A 32 24.23 0.09 14.26
CA GLU A 32 22.79 0.29 14.27
C GLU A 32 22.09 -0.68 13.32
N SER A 33 21.10 -1.40 13.85
CA SER A 33 20.20 -2.24 13.07
C SER A 33 18.86 -1.53 13.04
N PHE A 34 18.36 -1.15 11.86
CA PHE A 34 17.11 -0.42 11.80
C PHE A 34 15.94 -1.24 12.37
N VAL A 35 15.00 -0.54 13.00
CA VAL A 35 13.70 -1.07 13.41
C VAL A 35 12.62 -0.04 13.06
N CYS A 36 11.40 -0.52 12.86
CA CYS A 36 10.23 0.31 12.59
C CYS A 36 9.00 -0.36 13.19
N CYS A 37 8.13 0.41 13.83
CA CYS A 37 6.77 -0.03 14.17
C CYS A 37 5.80 0.39 13.05
N LEU A 38 4.75 -0.41 12.84
CA LEU A 38 3.85 -0.26 11.71
C LEU A 38 2.39 -0.26 12.16
N SER A 39 1.57 0.56 11.53
CA SER A 39 0.11 0.47 11.55
C SER A 39 -0.44 1.11 10.28
N SER A 40 -1.74 0.98 9.99
CA SER A 40 -2.28 1.41 8.70
C SER A 40 -3.62 2.12 8.84
N MET A 41 -3.76 3.22 8.10
CA MET A 41 -5.03 3.91 7.91
C MET A 41 -5.92 3.08 6.97
N ASN A 42 -7.21 2.95 7.29
CA ASN A 42 -8.17 2.27 6.41
C ASN A 42 -8.76 3.28 5.42
N ALA A 43 -8.32 3.22 4.17
CA ALA A 43 -8.74 4.14 3.11
C ALA A 43 -10.23 4.01 2.76
N LEU A 44 -10.87 2.85 3.01
CA LEU A 44 -12.32 2.71 2.81
C LEU A 44 -13.12 3.78 3.57
N HIS A 45 -12.63 4.20 4.73
CA HIS A 45 -13.27 5.21 5.57
C HIS A 45 -12.60 6.59 5.44
N TYR A 46 -11.86 6.85 4.36
CA TYR A 46 -11.12 8.10 4.18
C TYR A 46 -12.00 9.34 4.41
N ASP A 47 -13.19 9.37 3.81
CA ASP A 47 -14.10 10.50 3.95
C ASP A 47 -14.67 10.67 5.38
N GLU A 48 -14.57 9.65 6.23
CA GLU A 48 -14.94 9.72 7.65
C GLU A 48 -13.81 10.27 8.53
N TRP A 49 -12.54 9.93 8.23
CA TRP A 49 -11.41 10.29 9.09
C TRP A 49 -10.53 11.44 8.58
N LYS A 50 -10.68 11.86 7.31
CA LYS A 50 -9.81 12.89 6.70
C LYS A 50 -9.77 14.21 7.48
N ASP A 51 -10.85 14.53 8.18
CA ASP A 51 -11.03 15.77 8.96
C ASP A 51 -11.00 15.53 10.49
N THR A 52 -10.72 14.31 10.95
CA THR A 52 -10.59 13.94 12.38
C THR A 52 -9.13 13.75 12.77
N ASP A 53 -8.78 13.67 14.04
CA ASP A 53 -7.41 13.48 14.56
C ASP A 53 -6.84 12.06 14.41
N ALA A 54 -7.39 11.23 13.50
CA ALA A 54 -7.01 9.83 13.38
C ALA A 54 -5.54 9.63 12.97
N VAL A 55 -4.98 10.48 12.10
CA VAL A 55 -3.58 10.39 11.67
C VAL A 55 -2.65 10.79 12.82
N GLU A 56 -2.99 11.85 13.54
CA GLU A 56 -2.26 12.34 14.70
C GLU A 56 -2.25 11.27 15.81
N THR A 57 -3.43 10.74 16.14
CA THR A 57 -3.58 9.66 17.12
C THR A 57 -2.74 8.44 16.74
N LEU A 58 -2.73 8.03 15.46
CA LEU A 58 -1.92 6.90 15.02
C LEU A 58 -0.42 7.20 15.07
N THR A 59 -0.01 8.44 14.76
CA THR A 59 1.39 8.89 14.87
C THR A 59 1.87 8.81 16.32
N ARG A 60 1.08 9.34 17.27
CA ARG A 60 1.37 9.25 18.71
C ARG A 60 1.41 7.81 19.20
N PHE A 61 0.45 6.98 18.77
CA PHE A 61 0.41 5.57 19.12
C PHE A 61 1.69 4.86 18.67
N LEU A 62 2.16 5.08 17.44
CA LEU A 62 3.38 4.47 16.95
C LEU A 62 4.64 4.97 17.68
N ASP A 63 4.72 6.24 18.06
CA ASP A 63 5.82 6.73 18.90
C ASP A 63 5.81 6.09 20.29
N ALA A 64 4.62 5.86 20.87
CA ALA A 64 4.48 5.14 22.13
C ALA A 64 4.89 3.65 22.01
N VAL A 65 4.52 2.98 20.91
CA VAL A 65 4.99 1.61 20.61
C VAL A 65 6.51 1.56 20.45
N MET A 66 7.10 2.58 19.82
CA MET A 66 8.56 2.69 19.71
C MET A 66 9.20 2.87 21.09
N GLU A 67 8.58 3.65 21.98
CA GLU A 67 9.04 3.80 23.36
C GLU A 67 8.97 2.47 24.13
N GLU A 68 7.87 1.73 24.02
CA GLU A 68 7.71 0.41 24.63
C GLU A 68 8.82 -0.55 24.17
N PHE A 69 9.08 -0.62 22.85
CA PHE A 69 10.19 -1.41 22.31
C PHE A 69 11.54 -1.00 22.92
N ILE A 70 11.80 0.31 23.04
CA ILE A 70 13.05 0.83 23.61
C ILE A 70 13.22 0.40 25.06
N GLN A 71 12.17 0.42 25.87
CA GLN A 71 12.24 0.07 27.28
C GLN A 71 12.37 -1.44 27.48
N GLU A 72 11.56 -2.23 26.79
CA GLU A 72 11.52 -3.69 26.97
C GLU A 72 12.74 -4.39 26.38
N ALA A 73 13.27 -3.92 25.25
CA ALA A 73 14.45 -4.54 24.62
C ALA A 73 15.78 -4.07 25.25
N LYS A 74 15.76 -3.08 26.16
CA LYS A 74 16.98 -2.54 26.77
C LYS A 74 17.63 -3.59 27.67
N GLY A 75 18.88 -3.92 27.39
CA GLY A 75 19.64 -4.91 28.17
C GLY A 75 19.33 -6.35 27.79
N THR A 76 18.44 -6.58 26.81
CA THR A 76 18.27 -7.89 26.19
C THR A 76 19.50 -8.21 25.33
N GLN A 77 20.04 -9.41 25.50
CA GLN A 77 21.20 -9.88 24.74
C GLN A 77 20.94 -9.79 23.23
N PHE A 78 21.90 -9.23 22.48
CA PHE A 78 21.87 -9.03 21.03
C PHE A 78 20.90 -7.96 20.51
N MET A 79 20.26 -7.19 21.39
CA MET A 79 19.33 -6.11 21.02
C MET A 79 19.94 -4.71 21.09
N GLU A 80 21.24 -4.59 21.36
CA GLU A 80 21.91 -3.31 21.57
C GLU A 80 21.83 -2.42 20.32
N ARG A 81 22.06 -2.99 19.13
CA ARG A 81 22.02 -2.26 17.85
C ARG A 81 20.59 -1.80 17.47
N PRO A 82 19.55 -2.66 17.54
CA PRO A 82 18.16 -2.22 17.41
C PRO A 82 17.74 -1.12 18.38
N VAL A 83 18.07 -1.27 19.67
CA VAL A 83 17.71 -0.28 20.70
C VAL A 83 18.43 1.05 20.46
N ARG A 84 19.70 1.01 20.03
CA ARG A 84 20.46 2.22 19.67
C ARG A 84 19.78 2.96 18.51
N PHE A 85 19.44 2.25 17.44
CA PHE A 85 18.73 2.84 16.30
C PHE A 85 17.39 3.44 16.74
N ALA A 86 16.56 2.67 17.47
CA ALA A 86 15.24 3.11 17.92
C ALA A 86 15.31 4.42 18.72
N LYS A 87 16.23 4.51 19.68
CA LYS A 87 16.43 5.73 20.50
C LYS A 87 16.86 6.93 19.66
N ARG A 88 17.77 6.73 18.71
CA ARG A 88 18.39 7.82 17.94
C ARG A 88 17.53 8.27 16.76
N HIS A 89 16.75 7.38 16.16
CA HIS A 89 15.99 7.64 14.93
C HIS A 89 14.47 7.73 15.12
N ARG A 90 13.92 6.98 16.08
CA ARG A 90 12.46 6.83 16.32
C ARG A 90 11.65 6.69 15.04
N ALA A 91 12.12 5.87 14.10
CA ALA A 91 11.50 5.70 12.79
C ALA A 91 10.17 4.94 12.91
N ILE A 92 9.08 5.52 12.41
CA ILE A 92 7.75 4.88 12.38
C ILE A 92 7.24 4.76 10.95
N GLY A 93 6.23 3.91 10.75
CA GLY A 93 5.67 3.62 9.43
C GLY A 93 4.15 3.49 9.43
N ILE A 94 3.47 4.59 9.11
CA ILE A 94 2.05 4.64 8.79
C ILE A 94 1.85 4.19 7.35
N GLY A 95 1.15 3.08 7.17
CA GLY A 95 0.72 2.57 5.89
C GLY A 95 -0.75 2.89 5.58
N VAL A 96 -1.23 2.32 4.50
CA VAL A 96 -2.64 2.36 4.09
C VAL A 96 -3.09 0.94 3.76
N LEU A 97 -4.36 0.62 4.02
CA LEU A 97 -5.05 -0.55 3.49
C LEU A 97 -6.43 -0.14 2.99
N GLY A 98 -7.08 -0.99 2.19
CA GLY A 98 -8.42 -0.72 1.67
C GLY A 98 -8.46 0.26 0.51
N TRP A 99 -7.35 0.51 -0.19
CA TRP A 99 -7.31 1.46 -1.32
C TRP A 99 -8.30 1.11 -2.43
N HIS A 100 -8.25 -0.11 -2.95
CA HIS A 100 -9.18 -0.54 -4.00
C HIS A 100 -10.62 -0.65 -3.47
N SER A 101 -10.80 -0.97 -2.17
CA SER A 101 -12.12 -0.92 -1.56
C SER A 101 -12.71 0.49 -1.52
N TYR A 102 -11.91 1.51 -1.26
CA TYR A 102 -12.33 2.91 -1.34
C TYR A 102 -12.75 3.29 -2.77
N LEU A 103 -11.91 2.95 -3.75
CA LEU A 103 -12.25 3.21 -5.15
C LEU A 103 -13.57 2.52 -5.56
N GLN A 104 -13.75 1.26 -5.17
CA GLN A 104 -14.97 0.52 -5.49
C GLN A 104 -16.21 1.02 -4.73
N SER A 105 -16.07 1.57 -3.51
CA SER A 105 -17.21 2.16 -2.80
C SER A 105 -17.70 3.44 -3.47
N GLU A 106 -16.80 4.18 -4.10
CA GLU A 106 -17.07 5.41 -4.82
C GLU A 106 -17.34 5.19 -6.33
N MET A 107 -17.35 3.93 -6.79
CA MET A 107 -17.48 3.57 -8.22
C MET A 107 -16.39 4.17 -9.14
N ILE A 108 -15.18 4.32 -8.62
CA ILE A 108 -14.03 4.86 -9.35
C ILE A 108 -13.18 3.72 -9.93
N PRO A 109 -12.95 3.65 -11.25
CA PRO A 109 -12.03 2.69 -11.84
C PRO A 109 -10.59 2.91 -11.35
N PHE A 110 -9.85 1.81 -11.14
CA PHE A 110 -8.46 1.89 -10.67
C PHE A 110 -7.57 2.67 -11.66
N ASP A 111 -7.69 2.42 -12.96
CA ASP A 111 -6.97 3.16 -14.00
C ASP A 111 -7.80 4.37 -14.46
N SER A 112 -7.90 5.39 -13.60
CA SER A 112 -8.59 6.65 -13.88
C SER A 112 -7.86 7.85 -13.28
N MET A 113 -8.11 9.03 -13.86
CA MET A 113 -7.61 10.30 -13.31
C MET A 113 -8.14 10.56 -11.92
N GLU A 114 -9.42 10.26 -11.66
CA GLU A 114 -10.01 10.42 -10.33
C GLU A 114 -9.33 9.53 -9.28
N ALA A 115 -8.97 8.29 -9.62
CA ALA A 115 -8.19 7.44 -8.73
C ALA A 115 -6.81 8.06 -8.42
N MET A 116 -6.16 8.70 -9.40
CA MET A 116 -4.90 9.41 -9.17
C MET A 116 -5.08 10.65 -8.28
N GLU A 117 -6.17 11.41 -8.44
CA GLU A 117 -6.46 12.56 -7.57
C GLU A 117 -6.71 12.13 -6.12
N LYS A 118 -7.52 11.09 -5.92
CA LYS A 118 -7.77 10.52 -4.59
C LYS A 118 -6.50 9.94 -3.98
N ASN A 119 -5.67 9.27 -4.77
CA ASN A 119 -4.37 8.75 -4.34
C ASN A 119 -3.46 9.87 -3.85
N GLU A 120 -3.29 10.94 -4.63
CA GLU A 120 -2.52 12.13 -4.21
C GLU A 120 -3.05 12.68 -2.88
N LYS A 121 -4.36 12.90 -2.80
CA LYS A 121 -5.00 13.55 -1.65
C LYS A 121 -4.88 12.74 -0.36
N ILE A 122 -5.09 11.42 -0.41
CA ILE A 122 -4.97 10.56 0.77
C ILE A 122 -3.53 10.57 1.30
N PHE A 123 -2.56 10.36 0.42
CA PHE A 123 -1.17 10.23 0.82
C PHE A 123 -0.55 11.57 1.26
N SER A 124 -0.90 12.68 0.61
CA SER A 124 -0.46 14.02 1.06
C SER A 124 -1.07 14.39 2.42
N THR A 125 -2.35 14.08 2.64
CA THR A 125 -3.04 14.32 3.94
C THR A 125 -2.35 13.56 5.07
N ILE A 126 -2.07 12.26 4.89
CA ILE A 126 -1.37 11.47 5.92
C ILE A 126 0.03 12.04 6.17
N LYS A 127 0.73 12.44 5.11
CA LYS A 127 2.09 12.99 5.22
C LYS A 127 2.13 14.28 6.02
N GLU A 128 1.33 15.26 5.62
CA GLU A 128 1.29 16.58 6.25
C GLU A 128 0.95 16.46 7.74
N ARG A 129 -0.09 15.68 8.05
CA ARG A 129 -0.61 15.55 9.42
C ARG A 129 0.30 14.73 10.33
N SER A 130 0.89 13.64 9.83
CA SER A 130 1.87 12.86 10.61
C SER A 130 3.18 13.63 10.85
N TYR A 131 3.61 14.48 9.92
CA TYR A 131 4.76 15.36 10.13
C TYR A 131 4.46 16.43 11.16
N GLU A 132 3.30 17.08 11.07
CA GLU A 132 2.86 18.07 12.06
C GLU A 132 2.78 17.47 13.45
N GLU A 133 2.20 16.28 13.59
CA GLU A 133 2.12 15.61 14.88
C GLU A 133 3.50 15.19 15.41
N SER A 134 4.40 14.78 14.53
CA SER A 134 5.79 14.51 14.90
C SER A 134 6.51 15.76 15.43
N ARG A 135 6.13 16.98 14.99
CA ARG A 135 6.65 18.24 15.57
C ARG A 135 6.13 18.44 16.99
N ARG A 136 4.83 18.27 17.21
CA ARG A 136 4.22 18.38 18.56
C ARG A 136 4.82 17.37 19.54
N LEU A 137 5.05 16.14 19.09
CA LEU A 137 5.74 15.13 19.89
C LEU A 137 7.19 15.53 20.23
N ALA A 138 7.86 16.30 19.38
CA ALA A 138 9.19 16.83 19.67
C ALA A 138 9.13 17.94 20.73
N ASP A 139 8.14 18.82 20.66
CA ASP A 139 7.91 19.85 21.68
C ASP A 139 7.62 19.22 23.06
N GLU A 140 6.87 18.12 23.08
CA GLU A 140 6.47 17.43 24.32
C GLU A 140 7.57 16.52 24.89
N PHE A 141 8.25 15.75 24.04
CA PHE A 141 9.17 14.67 24.48
C PHE A 141 10.62 14.87 24.06
N GLY A 142 10.92 15.98 23.36
CA GLY A 142 12.23 16.29 22.81
C GLY A 142 12.50 15.64 21.45
N GLU A 143 13.56 16.07 20.79
CA GLU A 143 14.07 15.42 19.58
C GLU A 143 15.04 14.27 19.95
N PRO A 144 15.03 13.15 19.21
CA PRO A 144 16.10 12.16 19.35
C PRO A 144 17.40 12.68 18.70
N GLU A 145 18.54 12.12 19.08
CA GLU A 145 19.89 12.58 18.69
C GLU A 145 20.07 12.87 17.19
N VAL A 146 19.49 12.03 16.31
CA VAL A 146 19.61 12.21 14.85
C VAL A 146 18.82 13.41 14.36
N LEU A 147 17.77 13.81 15.07
CA LEU A 147 16.88 14.90 14.71
C LEU A 147 17.11 16.19 15.50
N GLU A 148 18.18 16.28 16.29
CA GLU A 148 18.56 17.54 16.93
C GLU A 148 18.63 18.68 15.90
N GLY A 149 17.79 19.70 16.09
CA GLY A 149 17.64 20.87 15.23
C GLY A 149 16.68 20.73 14.03
N TYR A 150 15.94 19.61 13.91
CA TYR A 150 15.04 19.35 12.76
C TYR A 150 13.55 19.60 13.03
N GLY A 151 13.19 19.95 14.26
CA GLY A 151 11.84 20.28 14.72
C GLY A 151 10.85 19.11 14.76
N ARG A 152 11.30 17.85 14.89
CA ARG A 152 10.40 16.67 14.87
C ARG A 152 10.93 15.48 15.64
N ARG A 153 10.02 14.59 16.04
CA ARG A 153 10.31 13.40 16.89
C ARG A 153 10.76 12.18 16.10
N ASN A 154 10.27 12.01 14.87
CA ASN A 154 10.42 10.78 14.09
C ASN A 154 11.14 11.06 12.76
N THR A 155 12.15 10.26 12.43
CA THR A 155 12.95 10.45 11.19
C THR A 155 12.13 10.15 9.94
N THR A 156 11.22 9.20 10.04
CA THR A 156 10.24 8.79 9.02
C THR A 156 8.89 8.60 9.67
N THR A 157 7.83 8.72 8.88
CA THR A 157 6.45 8.55 9.37
C THR A 157 5.62 7.61 8.52
N MET A 158 6.01 7.33 7.28
CA MET A 158 5.16 6.61 6.32
C MET A 158 5.91 5.50 5.62
N SER A 159 5.28 4.33 5.58
CA SER A 159 5.72 3.16 4.81
C SER A 159 4.52 2.27 4.51
N VAL A 160 4.35 1.86 3.26
CA VAL A 160 3.18 1.06 2.86
C VAL A 160 3.55 -0.42 2.81
N ALA A 161 3.28 -1.12 3.91
CA ALA A 161 3.53 -2.55 4.04
C ALA A 161 2.41 -3.42 3.41
N PRO A 162 2.64 -4.73 3.21
CA PRO A 162 1.58 -5.66 2.84
C PRO A 162 0.67 -5.91 4.04
N THR A 163 -0.65 -5.80 3.87
CA THR A 163 -1.63 -5.89 4.96
C THR A 163 -2.63 -7.04 4.78
N LYS A 164 -2.17 -8.18 4.23
CA LYS A 164 -3.03 -9.35 3.93
C LYS A 164 -3.84 -9.83 5.14
N SER A 165 -3.25 -9.89 6.33
CA SER A 165 -3.98 -10.30 7.55
C SER A 165 -4.82 -9.15 8.14
N SER A 166 -4.27 -7.93 8.18
CA SER A 166 -4.96 -6.77 8.78
C SER A 166 -6.20 -6.33 7.99
N SER A 167 -6.13 -6.37 6.65
CA SER A 167 -7.27 -6.08 5.76
C SER A 167 -8.46 -7.01 5.98
N VAL A 168 -8.17 -8.23 6.43
CA VAL A 168 -9.15 -9.28 6.73
C VAL A 168 -9.80 -9.04 8.08
N ILE A 169 -9.00 -8.68 9.08
CA ILE A 169 -9.48 -8.27 10.40
C ILE A 169 -10.41 -7.06 10.27
N LEU A 170 -10.04 -6.08 9.44
CA LEU A 170 -10.83 -4.87 9.17
C LEU A 170 -11.94 -5.08 8.13
N GLY A 171 -12.64 -6.21 8.21
CA GLY A 171 -13.86 -6.44 7.44
C GLY A 171 -13.62 -6.76 5.96
N GLN A 172 -12.54 -7.47 5.62
CA GLN A 172 -12.23 -7.90 4.25
C GLN A 172 -12.14 -6.73 3.25
N VAL A 173 -11.41 -5.67 3.62
CA VAL A 173 -11.04 -4.62 2.67
C VAL A 173 -9.88 -5.09 1.78
N SER A 174 -9.58 -4.35 0.71
CA SER A 174 -8.45 -4.68 -0.16
C SER A 174 -7.12 -4.59 0.59
N PRO A 175 -6.14 -5.46 0.29
CA PRO A 175 -4.85 -5.41 0.94
C PRO A 175 -4.05 -4.20 0.46
N SER A 176 -3.58 -3.41 1.42
CA SER A 176 -2.67 -2.30 1.18
C SER A 176 -3.20 -1.33 0.09
N ILE A 177 -2.33 -0.98 -0.85
CA ILE A 177 -2.60 -0.26 -2.11
C ILE A 177 -2.90 -1.20 -3.29
N GLU A 178 -3.05 -2.51 -3.06
CA GLU A 178 -3.18 -3.49 -4.14
C GLU A 178 -4.62 -3.61 -4.63
N PRO A 179 -4.82 -3.80 -5.95
CA PRO A 179 -6.11 -4.23 -6.44
C PRO A 179 -6.50 -5.61 -5.90
N LEU A 180 -7.81 -5.90 -5.94
CA LEU A 180 -8.32 -7.21 -5.54
C LEU A 180 -7.94 -8.23 -6.60
N LYS A 181 -7.39 -9.37 -6.17
CA LYS A 181 -7.02 -10.46 -7.09
C LYS A 181 -8.23 -11.08 -7.79
N SER A 182 -9.40 -11.02 -7.15
CA SER A 182 -10.63 -11.64 -7.64
C SER A 182 -11.84 -11.00 -6.93
N ASN A 183 -12.97 -10.87 -7.63
CA ASN A 183 -14.23 -10.46 -7.03
C ASN A 183 -14.96 -11.61 -6.30
N TYR A 184 -14.52 -12.85 -6.49
CA TYR A 184 -15.12 -14.03 -5.88
C TYR A 184 -14.09 -15.14 -5.69
N PHE A 185 -13.71 -15.41 -4.45
CA PHE A 185 -12.68 -16.41 -4.16
C PHE A 185 -13.00 -17.21 -2.89
N VAL A 186 -12.54 -18.46 -2.88
CA VAL A 186 -12.64 -19.32 -1.70
C VAL A 186 -11.42 -19.10 -0.83
N ARG A 187 -11.67 -18.85 0.45
CA ARG A 187 -10.63 -18.75 1.45
C ARG A 187 -10.64 -19.96 2.35
N ASP A 188 -9.50 -20.63 2.43
CA ASP A 188 -9.27 -21.70 3.39
C ASP A 188 -8.97 -21.08 4.76
N GLY A 189 -9.97 -21.06 5.64
CA GLY A 189 -9.79 -20.73 7.05
C GLY A 189 -9.35 -21.97 7.82
N ALA A 190 -8.73 -21.79 8.99
CA ALA A 190 -8.23 -22.89 9.82
C ALA A 190 -9.29 -23.94 10.22
N LYS A 191 -10.59 -23.60 10.13
CA LYS A 191 -11.72 -24.51 10.46
C LYS A 191 -12.80 -24.59 9.38
N LEU A 192 -12.90 -23.62 8.47
CA LEU A 192 -13.96 -23.57 7.48
C LEU A 192 -13.47 -22.89 6.20
N LYS A 193 -13.80 -23.50 5.05
CA LYS A 193 -13.72 -22.82 3.75
C LYS A 193 -14.87 -21.84 3.68
N SER A 194 -14.55 -20.56 3.55
CA SER A 194 -15.53 -19.49 3.39
C SER A 194 -15.37 -18.86 2.03
N THR A 195 -16.48 -18.69 1.32
CA THR A 195 -16.47 -18.01 0.04
C THR A 195 -16.61 -16.52 0.27
N GLN A 196 -15.68 -15.74 -0.28
CA GLN A 196 -15.68 -14.29 -0.17
C GLN A 196 -16.16 -13.69 -1.49
N LYS A 197 -17.21 -12.87 -1.40
CA LYS A 197 -17.74 -12.06 -2.48
C LYS A 197 -17.30 -10.61 -2.29
N ASN A 198 -16.99 -9.93 -3.38
CA ASN A 198 -16.83 -8.48 -3.36
C ASN A 198 -18.16 -7.82 -2.97
N ARG A 199 -18.17 -7.15 -1.82
CA ARG A 199 -19.38 -6.55 -1.24
C ARG A 199 -20.01 -5.47 -2.13
N PHE A 200 -19.19 -4.70 -2.85
CA PHE A 200 -19.65 -3.61 -3.70
C PHE A 200 -20.27 -4.15 -4.99
N LEU A 201 -19.64 -5.16 -5.59
CA LEU A 201 -20.22 -5.90 -6.71
C LEU A 201 -21.52 -6.60 -6.31
N GLU A 202 -21.57 -7.24 -5.14
CA GLU A 202 -22.79 -7.90 -4.65
C GLU A 202 -23.95 -6.91 -4.50
N ALA A 203 -23.68 -5.70 -4.00
CA ALA A 203 -24.70 -4.65 -3.91
C ALA A 203 -25.29 -4.29 -5.28
N ILE A 204 -24.45 -4.14 -6.31
CA ILE A 204 -24.88 -3.83 -7.69
C ILE A 204 -25.67 -4.99 -8.30
N LEU A 205 -25.20 -6.23 -8.13
CA LEU A 205 -25.91 -7.41 -8.61
C LEU A 205 -27.28 -7.54 -7.94
N LYS A 206 -27.39 -7.24 -6.64
CA LYS A 206 -28.68 -7.19 -5.93
C LYS A 206 -29.62 -6.14 -6.52
N GLN A 207 -29.14 -4.92 -6.77
CA GLN A 207 -29.94 -3.85 -7.38
C GLN A 207 -30.47 -4.25 -8.77
N ARG A 208 -29.67 -4.98 -9.55
CA ARG A 208 -30.05 -5.47 -10.88
C ARG A 208 -30.85 -6.78 -10.87
N ARG A 209 -31.17 -7.32 -9.69
CA ARG A 209 -31.81 -8.65 -9.52
C ARG A 209 -31.02 -9.76 -10.24
N LYS A 210 -29.70 -9.70 -10.12
CA LYS A 210 -28.72 -10.64 -10.68
C LYS A 210 -27.79 -11.25 -9.62
N ASP A 211 -28.11 -11.07 -8.33
CA ASP A 211 -27.42 -11.77 -7.23
C ASP A 211 -27.92 -13.22 -7.11
N GLU A 212 -27.62 -14.01 -8.13
CA GLU A 212 -28.02 -15.40 -8.26
C GLU A 212 -26.79 -16.31 -8.27
N ARG A 213 -26.96 -17.56 -7.81
CA ARG A 213 -25.87 -18.53 -7.74
C ARG A 213 -25.18 -18.73 -9.09
N GLU A 214 -25.94 -18.77 -10.19
CA GLU A 214 -25.41 -18.96 -11.54
C GLU A 214 -24.45 -17.84 -11.96
N VAL A 215 -24.74 -16.59 -11.57
CA VAL A 215 -23.87 -15.44 -11.85
C VAL A 215 -22.56 -15.56 -11.07
N TRP A 216 -22.62 -15.90 -9.78
CA TRP A 216 -21.41 -16.10 -8.97
C TRP A 216 -20.59 -17.32 -9.40
N ASP A 217 -21.24 -18.42 -9.79
CA ASP A 217 -20.57 -19.59 -10.36
C ASP A 217 -19.88 -19.23 -11.69
N SER A 218 -20.50 -18.40 -12.52
CA SER A 218 -19.88 -17.85 -13.74
C SER A 218 -18.67 -16.96 -13.44
N ILE A 219 -18.75 -16.09 -12.42
CA ILE A 219 -17.62 -15.27 -11.96
C ILE A 219 -16.48 -16.18 -11.47
N ALA A 220 -16.76 -17.22 -10.67
CA ALA A 220 -15.75 -18.18 -10.21
C ALA A 220 -15.07 -18.91 -11.38
N GLN A 221 -15.83 -19.34 -12.39
CA GLN A 221 -15.29 -20.01 -13.59
C GLN A 221 -14.38 -19.09 -14.43
N LYS A 222 -14.50 -17.78 -14.24
CA LYS A 222 -13.65 -16.75 -14.86
C LYS A 222 -12.68 -16.13 -13.85
N ASP A 223 -12.28 -16.90 -12.83
CA ASP A 223 -11.30 -16.54 -11.81
C ASP A 223 -11.60 -15.23 -11.04
N GLY A 224 -12.88 -14.86 -10.94
CA GLY A 224 -13.30 -13.62 -10.30
C GLY A 224 -13.53 -12.44 -11.23
N SER A 225 -13.31 -12.61 -12.54
CA SER A 225 -13.60 -11.57 -13.54
C SER A 225 -15.10 -11.35 -13.69
N VAL A 226 -15.48 -10.11 -14.02
CA VAL A 226 -16.84 -9.71 -14.36
C VAL A 226 -16.96 -9.16 -15.78
N GLN A 227 -15.88 -9.17 -16.56
CA GLN A 227 -15.84 -8.50 -17.87
C GLN A 227 -16.84 -9.13 -18.86
N HIS A 228 -17.17 -10.41 -18.66
CA HIS A 228 -18.14 -11.16 -19.47
C HIS A 228 -19.61 -10.95 -19.07
N LEU A 229 -19.90 -10.22 -17.99
CA LEU A 229 -21.28 -10.04 -17.52
C LEU A 229 -21.99 -8.94 -18.32
N ASP A 230 -22.98 -9.32 -19.13
CA ASP A 230 -23.81 -8.38 -19.91
C ASP A 230 -24.71 -7.51 -19.02
N CYS A 231 -24.92 -7.92 -17.77
CA CYS A 231 -25.71 -7.16 -16.82
C CYS A 231 -24.94 -6.00 -16.19
N LEU A 232 -23.66 -5.77 -16.51
CA LEU A 232 -22.86 -4.64 -16.05
C LEU A 232 -22.56 -3.68 -17.20
N THR A 233 -22.53 -2.39 -16.90
CA THR A 233 -22.02 -1.35 -17.80
C THR A 233 -20.51 -1.45 -17.94
N ASP A 234 -19.94 -0.83 -18.98
CA ASP A 234 -18.48 -0.83 -19.18
C ASP A 234 -17.75 -0.10 -18.05
N GLU A 235 -18.34 0.96 -17.50
CA GLU A 235 -17.80 1.67 -16.34
C GLU A 235 -17.76 0.78 -15.09
N GLU A 236 -18.84 0.06 -14.78
CA GLU A 236 -18.84 -0.90 -13.67
C GLU A 236 -17.84 -2.03 -13.90
N LYS A 237 -17.71 -2.52 -15.14
CA LYS A 237 -16.69 -3.52 -15.48
C LYS A 237 -15.28 -2.99 -15.23
N ASP A 238 -15.02 -1.73 -15.57
CA ASP A 238 -13.74 -1.06 -15.31
C ASP A 238 -13.46 -0.90 -13.80
N VAL A 239 -14.48 -0.63 -12.97
CA VAL A 239 -14.38 -0.57 -11.49
C VAL A 239 -14.04 -1.93 -10.87
N PHE A 240 -14.59 -3.01 -11.40
CA PHE A 240 -14.41 -4.36 -10.85
C PHE A 240 -13.35 -5.19 -11.58
N LYS A 241 -12.47 -4.57 -12.35
CA LYS A 241 -11.28 -5.26 -12.90
C LYS A 241 -10.48 -5.89 -11.76
N THR A 242 -10.08 -7.13 -11.97
CA THR A 242 -9.15 -7.84 -11.10
C THR A 242 -7.73 -7.32 -11.28
N PHE A 243 -6.83 -7.63 -10.35
CA PHE A 243 -5.43 -7.23 -10.42
C PHE A 243 -4.74 -7.65 -11.73
N ALA A 244 -5.11 -8.81 -12.29
CA ALA A 244 -4.59 -9.27 -13.58
C ALA A 244 -5.10 -8.44 -14.77
N GLU A 245 -6.29 -7.86 -14.66
CA GLU A 245 -6.96 -7.13 -15.75
C GLU A 245 -6.66 -5.63 -15.76
N ILE A 246 -6.10 -5.10 -14.67
CA ILE A 246 -5.67 -3.71 -14.56
C ILE A 246 -4.32 -3.55 -15.29
N PRO A 247 -4.14 -2.52 -16.13
CA PRO A 247 -2.83 -2.23 -16.72
C PRO A 247 -1.77 -2.01 -15.64
N GLN A 248 -0.69 -2.78 -15.68
CA GLN A 248 0.33 -2.73 -14.63
C GLN A 248 1.05 -1.37 -14.60
N MET A 249 1.09 -0.66 -15.72
CA MET A 249 1.59 0.73 -15.77
C MET A 249 0.75 1.67 -14.89
N ALA A 250 -0.57 1.49 -14.79
CA ALA A 250 -1.42 2.31 -13.90
C ALA A 250 -1.02 2.13 -12.43
N ILE A 251 -0.65 0.90 -12.04
CA ILE A 251 -0.14 0.58 -10.70
C ILE A 251 1.20 1.27 -10.44
N ILE A 252 2.12 1.23 -11.41
CA ILE A 252 3.40 1.95 -11.34
C ILE A 252 3.18 3.47 -11.25
N ASN A 253 2.27 4.03 -12.05
CA ASN A 253 1.99 5.46 -12.08
C ASN A 253 1.43 5.96 -10.74
N GLN A 254 0.43 5.27 -10.19
CA GLN A 254 -0.08 5.62 -8.88
C GLN A 254 0.98 5.44 -7.77
N ALA A 255 1.81 4.39 -7.87
CA ALA A 255 2.91 4.17 -6.94
C ALA A 255 3.94 5.30 -6.95
N ALA A 256 4.35 5.74 -8.15
CA ALA A 256 5.25 6.87 -8.33
C ALA A 256 4.66 8.18 -7.80
N GLN A 257 3.37 8.42 -8.05
CA GLN A 257 2.67 9.60 -7.54
C GLN A 257 2.70 9.64 -6.00
N ARG A 258 2.22 8.58 -5.33
CA ARG A 258 2.20 8.53 -3.86
C ARG A 258 3.60 8.49 -3.24
N GLN A 259 4.61 8.01 -3.96
CA GLN A 259 5.99 7.93 -3.47
C GLN A 259 6.55 9.30 -3.08
N LYS A 260 6.04 10.40 -3.67
CA LYS A 260 6.38 11.79 -3.30
C LYS A 260 6.02 12.12 -1.86
N HIS A 261 5.01 11.46 -1.29
CA HIS A 261 4.49 11.68 0.05
C HIS A 261 5.00 10.65 1.07
N ILE A 262 5.55 9.53 0.61
CA ILE A 262 6.08 8.45 1.46
C ILE A 262 7.59 8.64 1.67
N ASP A 263 8.01 8.89 2.92
CA ASP A 263 9.44 9.08 3.25
C ASP A 263 10.25 7.77 3.28
N GLN A 264 9.61 6.63 3.52
CA GLN A 264 10.19 5.31 3.28
C GLN A 264 9.83 4.79 1.89
N ALA A 265 9.35 3.56 1.73
CA ALA A 265 8.94 2.97 0.45
C ALA A 265 7.55 2.28 0.57
N GLN A 266 7.20 1.51 -0.45
CA GLN A 266 5.92 0.79 -0.55
C GLN A 266 6.15 -0.60 -1.12
N SER A 267 5.54 -1.63 -0.52
CA SER A 267 5.56 -2.97 -1.06
C SER A 267 4.68 -3.04 -2.31
N LEU A 268 5.31 -2.99 -3.48
CA LEU A 268 4.59 -2.95 -4.74
C LEU A 268 4.67 -4.29 -5.46
N ASN A 269 3.58 -5.04 -5.39
CA ASN A 269 3.41 -6.23 -6.23
C ASN A 269 2.97 -5.83 -7.63
N ILE A 270 3.31 -6.67 -8.60
CA ILE A 270 2.78 -6.63 -9.97
C ILE A 270 2.20 -8.00 -10.33
N SER A 271 1.26 -8.03 -11.26
CA SER A 271 0.62 -9.24 -11.77
C SER A 271 0.83 -9.31 -13.27
N ILE A 272 1.64 -10.26 -13.72
CA ILE A 272 2.05 -10.39 -15.13
C ILE A 272 1.89 -11.84 -15.54
N ASP A 273 1.19 -12.09 -16.65
CA ASP A 273 1.23 -13.39 -17.31
C ASP A 273 2.50 -13.51 -18.17
N PRO A 274 3.49 -14.35 -17.81
CA PRO A 274 4.68 -14.52 -18.64
C PRO A 274 4.39 -15.21 -19.98
N SER A 275 3.21 -15.83 -20.16
CA SER A 275 2.81 -16.45 -21.43
C SER A 275 2.16 -15.47 -22.41
N GLU A 276 1.58 -14.37 -21.92
CA GLU A 276 0.90 -13.37 -22.76
C GLU A 276 1.71 -12.07 -22.88
N VAL A 277 2.60 -11.76 -21.93
CA VAL A 277 3.41 -10.53 -21.93
C VAL A 277 4.84 -10.81 -22.37
N SER A 278 5.34 -10.05 -23.34
CA SER A 278 6.70 -10.22 -23.83
C SER A 278 7.74 -9.80 -22.79
N VAL A 279 8.91 -10.46 -22.78
CA VAL A 279 10.05 -10.07 -21.92
C VAL A 279 10.46 -8.61 -22.14
N LYS A 280 10.28 -8.09 -23.36
CA LYS A 280 10.55 -6.68 -23.70
C LYS A 280 9.63 -5.74 -22.93
N ASP A 281 8.33 -6.04 -22.86
CA ASP A 281 7.35 -5.19 -22.17
C ASP A 281 7.50 -5.28 -20.66
N ILE A 282 7.82 -6.48 -20.15
CA ILE A 282 8.20 -6.68 -18.75
C ILE A 282 9.41 -5.79 -18.41
N ASN A 283 10.49 -5.87 -19.20
CA ASN A 283 11.68 -5.04 -19.01
C ASN A 283 11.35 -3.54 -19.07
N GLN A 284 10.50 -3.12 -19.99
CA GLN A 284 10.06 -1.73 -20.10
C GLN A 284 9.32 -1.28 -18.83
N LEU A 285 8.42 -2.09 -18.29
CA LEU A 285 7.70 -1.79 -17.05
C LEU A 285 8.66 -1.57 -15.86
N TYR A 286 9.67 -2.44 -15.70
CA TYR A 286 10.70 -2.30 -14.67
C TYR A 286 11.52 -1.00 -14.84
N ILE A 287 11.91 -0.67 -16.08
CA ILE A 287 12.64 0.57 -16.39
C ILE A 287 11.79 1.80 -16.10
N GLU A 288 10.50 1.79 -16.45
CA GLU A 288 9.60 2.91 -16.17
C GLU A 288 9.34 3.09 -14.68
N ALA A 289 9.22 2.00 -13.91
CA ALA A 289 9.13 2.07 -12.45
C ALA A 289 10.37 2.78 -11.85
N TRP A 290 11.57 2.40 -12.31
CA TRP A 290 12.82 3.05 -11.90
C TRP A 290 12.85 4.54 -12.28
N LYS A 291 12.59 4.88 -13.55
CA LYS A 291 12.60 6.27 -14.04
C LYS A 291 11.60 7.17 -13.30
N LYS A 292 10.45 6.62 -12.91
CA LYS A 292 9.41 7.34 -12.17
C LYS A 292 9.70 7.45 -10.67
N GLY A 293 10.80 6.88 -10.18
CA GLY A 293 11.25 7.01 -8.80
C GLY A 293 10.59 6.03 -7.82
N VAL A 294 10.02 4.93 -8.30
CA VAL A 294 9.58 3.83 -7.43
C VAL A 294 10.80 3.23 -6.74
N LYS A 295 10.78 3.17 -5.40
CA LYS A 295 11.95 2.78 -4.60
C LYS A 295 12.21 1.27 -4.58
N SER A 296 11.18 0.45 -4.79
CA SER A 296 11.26 -1.01 -4.73
C SER A 296 10.08 -1.68 -5.44
N LEU A 297 10.29 -2.92 -5.86
CA LEU A 297 9.25 -3.84 -6.36
C LEU A 297 9.35 -5.13 -5.52
N TYR A 298 8.20 -5.71 -5.19
CA TYR A 298 8.12 -6.81 -4.23
C TYR A 298 8.03 -8.18 -4.90
N TYR A 299 6.82 -8.68 -5.18
CA TYR A 299 6.61 -9.90 -5.94
C TYR A 299 6.01 -9.61 -7.32
N GLN A 300 6.53 -10.31 -8.33
CA GLN A 300 5.82 -10.53 -9.59
C GLN A 300 4.98 -11.80 -9.46
N ASN A 301 3.65 -11.65 -9.48
CA ASN A 301 2.73 -12.78 -9.47
C ASN A 301 2.46 -13.22 -10.90
N SER A 302 2.53 -14.54 -11.17
CA SER A 302 1.96 -15.11 -12.39
C SER A 302 0.44 -15.19 -12.25
N VAL A 303 -0.25 -15.07 -13.37
CA VAL A 303 -1.66 -15.45 -13.46
C VAL A 303 -1.78 -16.91 -13.91
N ASN A 304 -2.98 -17.46 -13.79
CA ASN A 304 -3.27 -18.83 -14.21
C ASN A 304 -3.43 -18.86 -15.74
N ALA A 305 -2.82 -19.83 -16.43
CA ALA A 305 -2.75 -19.89 -17.91
C ALA A 305 -4.11 -19.98 -18.64
N ALA A 306 -5.23 -20.10 -17.90
CA ALA A 306 -6.58 -20.07 -18.45
C ALA A 306 -7.11 -18.64 -18.69
N GLN A 307 -6.39 -17.61 -18.23
CA GLN A 307 -6.74 -16.21 -18.41
C GLN A 307 -6.18 -15.68 -19.74
N LYS A 308 -7.04 -15.50 -20.75
CA LYS A 308 -6.72 -14.68 -21.92
C LYS A 308 -7.27 -13.27 -21.68
N PHE A 309 -6.48 -12.36 -21.10
CA PHE A 309 -6.91 -10.97 -20.89
C PHE A 309 -5.79 -9.94 -21.13
N SER A 310 -6.20 -8.87 -21.83
CA SER A 310 -5.52 -7.62 -22.26
C SER A 310 -4.04 -7.67 -22.67
N ARG A 311 -3.80 -7.31 -23.94
CA ARG A 311 -2.48 -7.29 -24.59
C ARG A 311 -1.56 -6.15 -24.16
N ASP A 312 -2.09 -5.11 -23.52
CA ASP A 312 -1.37 -3.84 -23.37
C ASP A 312 -1.21 -3.45 -21.89
N ILE A 313 -0.31 -4.15 -21.19
CA ILE A 313 0.07 -3.81 -19.79
C ILE A 313 0.70 -2.41 -19.64
N LEU A 314 1.10 -1.80 -20.78
CA LEU A 314 1.73 -0.49 -20.88
C LEU A 314 0.73 0.65 -21.15
N GLU A 315 -0.46 0.36 -21.67
CA GLU A 315 -1.49 1.38 -21.91
C GLU A 315 -2.13 1.80 -20.58
N CYS A 316 -2.00 3.08 -20.22
CA CYS A 316 -2.58 3.65 -19.01
C CYS A 316 -3.47 4.82 -19.44
N ARG A 317 -4.78 4.68 -19.29
CA ARG A 317 -5.75 5.67 -19.79
C ARG A 317 -5.59 7.02 -19.10
N ALA A 318 -5.22 7.01 -17.82
CA ALA A 318 -4.94 8.23 -17.06
C ALA A 318 -3.72 9.02 -17.57
N CYS A 319 -2.85 8.42 -18.40
CA CYS A 319 -1.70 9.13 -18.99
C CYS A 319 -2.00 9.78 -20.35
N GLU A 320 -3.14 9.47 -20.96
CA GLU A 320 -3.53 9.96 -22.29
C GLU A 320 -4.41 11.22 -22.24
N SER A 321 -4.86 11.64 -21.06
CA SER A 321 -5.80 12.75 -20.85
C SER A 321 -5.16 14.02 -20.31
#